data_AF-A0A7S1EC68-F1
#
_entry.id   AF-A0A7S1EC68-F1
#
_cell.length_a   1.000
_cell.length_b   1.000
_cell.length_c   1.000
_cell.angle_alpha   90.00
_cell.angle_beta   90.00
_cell.angle_gamma   90.00
#
_symmetry.space_group_name_H-M   'P 1'
#
loop_
_entity.id
_entity.type
_entity.pdbx_description
1 polymer ?
#
loop_
_entity_poly.entity_id
_entity_poly.type
_entity_poly.pdbx_seq_one_letter_code
_entity_poly.pdbx_strand_id
1 'polypeptide(L)'
;RISVFLSLHALDFITDVLMLAMTSIILFSIHPGLALATLVPLPFIAWLIHLVRDRLRTGFEKIDRVWGEITNVLADTIPGIRVVKAFAQEKREAARFREANAKNLQVNDRLNRTWSLFTPSVALLTEMGLL
;
A
#
# COMPACT_ATOMS: atom_id res chain seq x y z
N ARG A 1 17.38 -2.95 12.59
CA ARG A 1 16.45 -2.83 11.44
C ARG A 1 15.30 -1.88 11.75
N ILE A 2 14.59 -2.04 12.88
CA ILE A 2 13.53 -1.09 13.31
C ILE A 2 14.08 0.32 13.56
N SER A 3 15.26 0.45 14.19
CA SER A 3 15.91 1.76 14.38
C SER A 3 16.23 2.48 13.07
N VAL A 4 16.75 1.77 12.07
CA VAL A 4 17.05 2.33 10.74
C VAL A 4 15.78 2.73 10.00
N PHE A 5 14.73 1.91 10.07
CA PHE A 5 13.42 2.22 9.49
C PHE A 5 12.79 3.47 10.14
N LEU A 6 12.86 3.55 11.47
CA LEU A 6 12.34 4.69 12.22
C LEU A 6 13.12 5.96 11.89
N SER A 7 14.45 5.89 11.81
CA SER A 7 15.30 7.04 11.49
C SER A 7 15.08 7.54 10.07
N LEU A 8 14.97 6.66 9.08
CA LEU A 8 14.74 7.06 7.68
C LEU A 8 13.38 7.75 7.54
N HIS A 9 12.29 7.11 7.97
CA HIS A 9 10.96 7.69 7.83
C HIS A 9 10.73 8.91 8.73
N ALA A 10 11.37 8.97 9.90
CA ALA A 10 11.30 10.16 10.74
C ALA A 10 12.06 11.34 10.14
N LEU A 11 13.25 11.10 9.55
CA LEU A 11 14.02 12.15 8.86
C LEU A 11 13.28 12.66 7.63
N ASP A 12 12.71 11.76 6.82
CA ASP A 12 11.90 12.14 5.66
C ASP A 12 10.69 12.99 6.12
N PHE A 13 9.97 12.53 7.15
CA PHE A 13 8.83 13.27 7.70
C PHE A 13 9.20 14.67 8.21
N ILE A 14 10.31 14.79 8.94
CA ILE A 14 10.79 16.09 9.43
C ILE A 14 11.15 17.01 8.26
N THR A 15 11.83 16.47 7.25
CA THR A 15 12.25 17.21 6.06
C THR A 15 11.04 17.69 5.26
N ASP A 16 10.05 16.83 5.06
CA ASP A 16 8.82 17.17 4.33
C ASP A 16 8.01 18.25 5.06
N VAL A 17 7.86 18.13 6.39
CA VAL A 17 7.17 19.15 7.20
C VAL A 17 7.89 20.48 7.14
N LEU A 18 9.21 20.48 7.24
CA LEU A 18 10.03 21.69 7.22
C LEU A 18 10.00 22.35 5.84
N MET A 19 10.10 21.55 4.76
CA MET A 19 9.97 22.02 3.38
C MET A 19 8.60 22.64 3.13
N LEU A 20 7.52 21.98 3.57
CA LEU A 20 6.15 22.45 3.39
C LEU A 20 5.90 23.75 4.17
N ALA A 21 6.40 23.85 5.40
CA ALA A 21 6.29 25.05 6.22
C ALA A 21 7.07 26.24 5.59
N MET A 22 8.34 26.03 5.23
CA MET A 22 9.15 27.08 4.61
C MET A 22 8.56 27.56 3.28
N THR A 23 8.17 26.63 2.41
CA THR A 23 7.59 26.96 1.10
C THR A 23 6.29 27.74 1.27
N SER A 24 5.43 27.33 2.21
CA SER A 24 4.19 28.06 2.52
C SER A 24 4.46 29.49 2.98
N ILE A 25 5.39 29.69 3.93
CA ILE A 25 5.74 31.03 4.45
C ILE A 25 6.26 31.94 3.33
N ILE A 26 7.13 31.42 2.45
CA ILE A 26 7.68 32.16 1.32
C ILE A 26 6.56 32.55 0.35
N LEU A 27 5.69 31.60 -0.03
CA LEU A 27 4.59 31.85 -0.96
C LEU A 27 3.60 32.90 -0.43
N PHE A 28 3.21 32.82 0.84
CA PHE A 28 2.33 33.80 1.48
C PHE A 28 2.97 35.19 1.56
N SER A 29 4.29 35.26 1.72
CA SER A 29 5.02 36.53 1.76
C SER A 29 5.11 37.21 0.39
N ILE A 30 5.14 36.44 -0.70
CA ILE A 30 5.21 36.97 -2.07
C ILE A 30 3.81 37.36 -2.56
N HIS A 31 2.88 36.41 -2.60
CA HIS A 31 1.54 36.66 -3.11
C HIS A 31 0.52 35.69 -2.49
N PRO A 32 -0.33 36.16 -1.56
CA PRO A 32 -1.31 35.32 -0.86
C PRO A 32 -2.26 34.56 -1.80
N GLY A 33 -2.59 35.15 -2.97
CA GLY A 33 -3.45 34.51 -3.96
C GLY A 33 -2.79 33.32 -4.67
N LEU A 34 -1.48 33.37 -4.92
CA LEU A 34 -0.74 32.27 -5.54
C LEU A 34 -0.46 31.17 -4.50
N ALA A 35 -0.21 31.56 -3.25
CA ALA A 35 -0.10 30.63 -2.13
C ALA A 35 -1.38 29.80 -1.97
N LEU A 36 -2.56 30.43 -2.00
CA LEU A 36 -3.83 29.71 -1.92
C LEU A 36 -4.03 28.76 -3.11
N ALA A 37 -3.76 29.21 -4.33
CA ALA A 37 -3.90 28.36 -5.53
C ALA A 37 -3.04 27.08 -5.44
N THR A 38 -1.79 27.21 -4.99
CA THR A 38 -0.83 26.11 -4.84
C THR A 38 -1.09 25.22 -3.61
N LEU A 39 -1.71 25.76 -2.55
CA LEU A 39 -2.06 25.00 -1.34
C LEU A 39 -3.38 24.24 -1.44
N VAL A 40 -4.30 24.65 -2.31
CA VAL A 40 -5.64 24.03 -2.49
C VAL A 40 -5.62 22.53 -2.83
N PRO A 41 -4.66 21.98 -3.61
CA PRO A 41 -4.57 20.54 -3.84
C PRO A 41 -4.30 19.72 -2.57
N LEU A 42 -3.58 20.27 -1.58
CA LEU A 42 -3.20 19.56 -0.36
C LEU A 42 -4.41 19.05 0.47
N PRO A 43 -5.41 19.87 0.85
CA PRO A 43 -6.57 19.37 1.57
C PRO A 43 -7.39 18.34 0.76
N PHE A 44 -7.41 18.47 -0.57
CA PHE A 44 -8.09 17.50 -1.42
C PHE A 44 -7.36 16.14 -1.44
N ILE A 45 -6.03 16.15 -1.54
CA ILE A 45 -5.20 14.95 -1.42
C ILE A 45 -5.37 14.32 -0.04
N ALA A 46 -5.35 15.12 1.03
CA ALA A 46 -5.56 14.64 2.41
C ALA A 46 -6.94 13.98 2.58
N TRP A 47 -7.98 14.56 1.98
CA TRP A 47 -9.32 13.98 1.99
C TRP A 47 -9.39 12.65 1.22
N LEU A 48 -8.78 12.59 0.03
CA LEU A 48 -8.70 11.37 -0.78
C LEU A 48 -7.95 10.26 -0.04
N ILE A 49 -6.83 10.59 0.62
CA ILE A 49 -6.07 9.66 1.48
C ILE A 49 -6.99 9.12 2.57
N HIS A 50 -7.73 9.97 3.27
CA HIS A 50 -8.64 9.54 4.33
C HIS A 50 -9.70 8.54 3.84
N LEU A 51 -10.27 8.76 2.65
CA LEU A 51 -11.30 7.90 2.06
C LEU A 51 -10.76 6.52 1.67
N VAL A 52 -9.51 6.47 1.19
CA VAL A 52 -8.88 5.24 0.70
C VAL A 52 -8.16 4.47 1.81
N ARG A 53 -7.71 5.17 2.88
CA ARG A 53 -6.93 4.61 4.00
C ARG A 53 -7.58 3.37 4.61
N ASP A 54 -8.86 3.44 4.96
CA ASP A 54 -9.54 2.30 5.62
C ASP A 54 -9.71 1.09 4.70
N ARG A 55 -9.95 1.33 3.40
CA ARG A 55 -9.99 0.26 2.39
C ARG A 55 -8.64 -0.40 2.21
N LEU A 56 -7.57 0.38 2.17
CA LEU A 56 -6.21 -0.16 2.06
C LEU A 56 -5.83 -0.94 3.30
N ARG A 57 -6.03 -0.37 4.50
CA ARG A 57 -5.72 -1.04 5.77
C ARG A 57 -6.43 -2.40 5.87
N THR A 58 -7.75 -2.41 5.70
CA THR A 58 -8.52 -3.66 5.77
C THR A 58 -8.20 -4.64 4.64
N GLY A 59 -7.80 -4.13 3.47
CA GLY A 59 -7.34 -4.98 2.37
C GLY A 59 -6.00 -5.63 2.67
N PHE A 60 -5.02 -4.88 3.20
CA PHE A 60 -3.69 -5.41 3.52
C PHE A 60 -3.79 -6.48 4.61
N GLU A 61 -4.60 -6.25 5.64
CA GLU A 61 -4.89 -7.28 6.66
C GLU A 61 -5.48 -8.56 6.06
N LYS A 62 -6.33 -8.45 5.02
CA LYS A 62 -6.86 -9.62 4.30
C LYS A 62 -5.78 -10.31 3.46
N ILE A 63 -4.91 -9.58 2.78
CA ILE A 63 -3.79 -10.16 2.03
C ILE A 63 -2.91 -10.96 3.00
N ASP A 64 -2.53 -10.37 4.13
CA ASP A 64 -1.65 -11.00 5.12
C ASP A 64 -2.28 -12.30 5.64
N ARG A 65 -3.59 -12.30 5.90
CA ARG A 65 -4.32 -13.51 6.32
C ARG A 65 -4.29 -14.62 5.27
N VAL A 66 -4.56 -14.29 3.99
CA VAL A 66 -4.56 -15.30 2.91
C VAL A 66 -3.14 -15.76 2.59
N TRP A 67 -2.13 -14.90 2.75
CA TRP A 67 -0.73 -15.32 2.70
C TRP A 67 -0.40 -16.33 3.81
N GLY A 68 -0.94 -16.15 5.01
CA GLY A 68 -0.85 -17.13 6.08
C GLY A 68 -1.36 -18.52 5.63
N GLU A 69 -2.50 -18.58 4.94
CA GLU A 69 -3.06 -19.84 4.43
C GLU A 69 -2.13 -20.54 3.42
N ILE A 70 -1.58 -19.80 2.45
CA ILE A 70 -0.62 -20.35 1.48
C ILE A 70 0.61 -20.89 2.21
N THR A 71 1.14 -20.10 3.14
CA THR A 71 2.33 -20.46 3.91
C THR A 71 2.08 -21.72 4.75
N ASN A 72 0.90 -21.86 5.35
CA ASN A 72 0.53 -23.06 6.10
C ASN A 72 0.49 -24.31 5.22
N VAL A 73 -0.09 -24.23 4.02
CA VAL A 73 -0.10 -25.37 3.07
C VAL A 73 1.33 -25.80 2.72
N LEU A 74 2.22 -24.84 2.49
CA LEU A 74 3.63 -25.11 2.19
C LEU A 74 4.36 -25.68 3.42
N ALA A 75 4.11 -25.13 4.61
CA ALA A 75 4.72 -25.57 5.86
C ALA A 75 4.32 -27.00 6.24
N ASP A 76 3.10 -27.44 5.91
CA ASP A 76 2.67 -28.83 6.07
C ASP A 76 3.30 -29.76 5.02
N THR A 77 3.33 -29.30 3.76
CA THR A 77 3.65 -30.15 2.60
C THR A 77 5.16 -30.35 2.42
N ILE A 78 5.98 -29.32 2.64
CA ILE A 78 7.42 -29.37 2.38
C ILE A 78 8.14 -30.37 3.33
N PRO A 79 7.96 -30.32 4.66
CA PRO A 79 8.58 -31.29 5.57
C PRO A 79 7.99 -32.70 5.37
N GLY A 80 6.69 -32.79 5.05
CA GLY A 80 5.95 -34.03 4.84
C GLY A 80 6.05 -34.64 3.43
N ILE A 81 6.89 -34.09 2.54
CA ILE A 81 6.86 -34.42 1.10
C ILE A 81 7.08 -35.91 0.80
N ARG A 82 7.87 -36.61 1.64
CA ARG A 82 8.07 -38.06 1.51
C ARG A 82 6.78 -38.85 1.72
N VAL A 83 5.93 -38.41 2.64
CA VAL A 83 4.61 -39.03 2.93
C VAL A 83 3.66 -38.75 1.77
N VAL A 84 3.61 -37.52 1.28
CA VAL A 84 2.77 -37.14 0.13
C VAL A 84 3.10 -38.00 -1.10
N LYS A 85 4.40 -38.22 -1.36
CA LYS A 85 4.87 -39.10 -2.45
C LYS A 85 4.57 -40.57 -2.21
N ALA A 86 4.75 -41.06 -0.98
CA ALA A 86 4.46 -42.45 -0.63
C ALA A 86 2.98 -42.82 -0.85
N PHE A 87 2.06 -41.87 -0.70
CA PHE A 87 0.63 -42.05 -0.96
C PHE A 87 0.15 -41.50 -2.32
N ALA A 88 1.07 -41.08 -3.20
CA ALA A 88 0.78 -40.47 -4.50
C ALA A 88 -0.24 -39.30 -4.45
N GLN A 89 -0.23 -38.51 -3.37
CA GLN A 89 -1.19 -37.42 -3.11
C GLN A 89 -0.75 -36.05 -3.66
N GLU A 90 0.29 -35.99 -4.49
CA GLU A 90 0.86 -34.71 -4.98
C GLU A 90 -0.17 -33.84 -5.70
N LYS A 91 -1.04 -34.44 -6.52
CA LYS A 91 -2.11 -33.71 -7.23
C LYS A 91 -3.11 -33.06 -6.28
N ARG A 92 -3.38 -33.69 -5.13
CA ARG A 92 -4.30 -33.20 -4.11
C ARG A 92 -3.73 -31.99 -3.39
N GLU A 93 -2.48 -32.08 -2.90
CA GLU A 93 -1.83 -30.94 -2.25
C GLU A 93 -1.60 -29.77 -3.22
N ALA A 94 -1.27 -30.06 -4.48
CA ALA A 94 -1.19 -29.04 -5.52
C ALA A 94 -2.55 -28.35 -5.80
N ALA A 95 -3.66 -29.08 -5.72
CA ALA A 95 -4.99 -28.49 -5.83
C ALA A 95 -5.32 -27.59 -4.63
N ARG A 96 -5.00 -28.04 -3.41
CA ARG A 96 -5.16 -27.26 -2.16
C ARG A 96 -4.33 -25.96 -2.20
N PHE A 97 -3.09 -26.03 -2.67
CA PHE A 97 -2.26 -24.83 -2.90
C PHE A 97 -2.86 -23.89 -3.94
N ARG A 98 -3.33 -24.42 -5.09
CA ARG A 98 -3.97 -23.60 -6.14
C ARG A 98 -5.21 -22.88 -5.63
N GLU A 99 -6.02 -23.52 -4.80
CA GLU A 99 -7.21 -22.89 -4.22
C GLU A 99 -6.82 -21.72 -3.29
N ALA A 100 -5.84 -21.91 -2.41
CA ALA A 100 -5.33 -20.85 -1.53
C ALA A 100 -4.72 -19.69 -2.34
N ASN A 101 -3.98 -20.00 -3.40
CA ASN A 101 -3.39 -19.01 -4.28
C ASN A 101 -4.44 -18.22 -5.09
N ALA A 102 -5.51 -18.87 -5.55
CA ALA A 102 -6.60 -18.20 -6.25
C ALA A 102 -7.32 -17.19 -5.33
N LYS A 103 -7.50 -17.52 -4.04
CA LYS A 103 -8.03 -16.58 -3.04
C LYS A 103 -7.09 -15.38 -2.86
N ASN A 104 -5.77 -15.62 -2.81
CA ASN A 104 -4.79 -14.54 -2.67
C ASN A 104 -4.84 -13.59 -3.87
N LEU A 105 -4.88 -14.15 -5.09
CA LEU A 105 -4.98 -13.38 -6.32
C LEU A 105 -6.22 -12.48 -6.34
N GLN A 106 -7.40 -13.00 -5.97
CA GLN A 106 -8.64 -12.21 -5.93
C GLN A 106 -8.58 -11.06 -4.94
N VAL A 107 -8.00 -11.27 -3.76
CA VAL A 107 -7.86 -10.22 -2.74
C VAL A 107 -6.85 -9.16 -3.19
N ASN A 108 -5.71 -9.59 -3.75
CA ASN A 108 -4.71 -8.69 -4.32
C ASN A 108 -5.27 -7.83 -5.45
N ASP A 109 -6.01 -8.43 -6.38
CA ASP A 109 -6.54 -7.73 -7.55
C ASP A 109 -7.56 -6.64 -7.15
N ARG A 110 -8.40 -6.92 -6.15
CA ARG A 110 -9.35 -5.95 -5.60
C ARG A 110 -8.65 -4.75 -4.93
N LEU A 111 -7.54 -5.01 -4.25
CA LEU A 111 -6.72 -3.96 -3.65
C LEU A 111 -5.96 -3.16 -4.72
N ASN A 112 -5.36 -3.85 -5.68
CA ASN A 112 -4.61 -3.24 -6.76
C ASN A 112 -5.50 -2.30 -7.60
N ARG A 113 -6.76 -2.68 -7.85
CA ARG A 113 -7.72 -1.78 -8.50
C ARG A 113 -7.98 -0.50 -7.70
N THR A 114 -7.98 -0.58 -6.37
CA THR A 114 -8.14 0.60 -5.50
C THR A 114 -6.89 1.48 -5.54
N TRP A 115 -5.71 0.86 -5.51
CA TRP A 115 -4.42 1.57 -5.57
C TRP A 115 -4.14 2.20 -6.93
N SER A 116 -4.39 1.47 -8.02
CA SER A 116 -4.16 1.90 -9.40
C SER A 116 -4.98 3.12 -9.81
N LEU A 117 -6.10 3.40 -9.14
CA LEU A 117 -6.90 4.61 -9.35
C LEU A 117 -6.44 5.76 -8.46
N PHE A 118 -5.92 5.46 -7.27
CA PHE A 118 -5.47 6.46 -6.32
C PHE A 118 -4.21 7.19 -6.82
N THR A 119 -3.18 6.46 -7.29
CA THR A 119 -1.94 7.04 -7.81
C THR A 119 -2.14 8.09 -8.91
N PRO A 120 -2.87 7.81 -10.01
CA PRO A 120 -3.11 8.82 -11.05
C PRO A 120 -3.98 9.98 -10.55
N SER A 121 -4.92 9.74 -9.61
CA SER A 121 -5.72 10.82 -9.03
C SER A 121 -4.86 11.84 -8.27
N VAL A 122 -3.90 11.36 -7.48
CA VAL A 122 -2.96 12.22 -6.75
C VAL A 122 -2.00 12.94 -7.71
N ALA A 123 -1.53 12.25 -8.76
CA ALA A 123 -0.65 12.85 -9.78
C ALA A 123 -1.33 14.03 -10.48
N LEU A 124 -2.59 13.84 -10.94
CA LEU A 124 -3.35 14.91 -11.60
C LEU A 124 -3.58 16.12 -10.69
N LEU A 125 -3.87 15.90 -9.40
CA LEU A 125 -4.04 16.97 -8.43
C LEU A 125 -2.74 17.75 -8.19
N THR A 126 -1.61 17.04 -8.17
CA THR A 126 -0.29 17.66 -8.01
C THR A 126 0.09 18.49 -9.24
N GLU A 127 -0.14 17.96 -10.44
CA GLU A 127 0.11 18.69 -11.68
C GLU A 127 -0.78 19.94 -11.82
N MET A 128 -2.04 19.86 -11.41
CA MET A 128 -2.93 21.03 -11.36
C MET A 128 -2.45 22.12 -10.39
N GLY A 129 -1.73 21.75 -9.33
CA GLY A 129 -1.18 22.71 -8.35
C GLY A 129 0.11 23.40 -8.80
N LEU A 130 0.79 22.83 -9.79
CA LEU A 130 2.05 23.35 -10.34
C LEU A 130 1.86 24.28 -11.54
N LEU A 131 0.70 24.21 -12.21
CA LEU A 131 0.28 25.06 -13.33
C LEU A 131 -0.40 26.33 -12.85
#